data_AF-A0A4Q3VP31-F1
#
_entry.id   AF-A0A4Q3VP31-F1
#
_cell.length_a   1.000
_cell.length_b   1.000
_cell.length_c   1.000
_cell.angle_alpha   90.00
_cell.angle_beta   90.00
_cell.angle_gamma   90.00
#
_symmetry.space_group_name_H-M   'P 1'
#
loop_
_entity.id
_entity.type
_entity.pdbx_description
1 polymer ?
#
loop_
_entity_poly.entity_id
_entity_poly.type
_entity_poly.pdbx_seq_one_letter_code
_entity_poly.pdbx_strand_id
1 'polypeptide(L)' 'FNGAGDTRTPTWINVFGFWFFQIPLAYALAIWMELGPTGVFIAIPVAETAISITGAILFKRGRWKQIQV' A
#
# COMPACT_ATOMS: atom_id res chain seq x y z
N PHE A 1 2.50 -13.06 -5.34
CA PHE A 1 1.73 -13.38 -4.12
C PHE A 1 0.51 -14.24 -4.48
N ASN A 2 -0.54 -13.69 -5.11
CA ASN A 2 -1.75 -14.46 -5.45
C ASN A 2 -1.51 -15.68 -6.36
N GLY A 3 -0.61 -15.58 -7.35
CA GLY A 3 -0.24 -16.71 -8.20
C GLY A 3 0.66 -17.78 -7.53
N ALA A 4 1.09 -17.55 -6.28
CA ALA A 4 1.96 -18.46 -5.52
C ALA A 4 1.25 -19.08 -4.29
N GLY A 5 -0.06 -18.88 -4.15
CA GLY A 5 -0.84 -19.36 -2.98
C GLY A 5 -0.84 -18.44 -1.76
N ASP A 6 -0.02 -17.37 -1.76
CA ASP A 6 0.03 -16.38 -0.68
C ASP A 6 -0.94 -15.21 -0.93
N THR A 7 -2.18 -15.37 -0.48
CA THR A 7 -3.21 -14.30 -0.57
C THR A 7 -3.23 -13.39 0.65
N ARG A 8 -2.71 -13.84 1.80
CA ARG A 8 -2.77 -13.07 3.05
C ARG A 8 -1.80 -11.89 3.05
N THR A 9 -0.58 -12.09 2.55
CA THR A 9 0.42 -11.02 2.46
C THR A 9 -0.06 -9.80 1.67
N PRO A 10 -0.56 -9.92 0.42
CA PRO A 10 -1.03 -8.77 -0.35
C PRO A 10 -2.29 -8.12 0.25
N THR A 11 -3.20 -8.89 0.86
CA THR A 11 -4.37 -8.33 1.54
C THR A 11 -3.95 -7.41 2.69
N TRP A 12 -3.03 -7.85 3.55
CA TRP A 12 -2.56 -7.02 4.64
C TRP A 12 -1.82 -5.77 4.14
N ILE A 13 -0.97 -5.89 3.12
CA ILE A 13 -0.30 -4.73 2.51
C ILE A 13 -1.33 -3.71 2.04
N ASN A 14 -2.39 -4.15 1.35
CA ASN A 14 -3.42 -3.24 0.83
C ASN A 14 -4.25 -2.61 1.96
N VAL A 15 -4.61 -3.38 2.99
CA VAL A 15 -5.34 -2.83 4.14
C VAL A 15 -4.53 -1.74 4.81
N PHE A 16 -3.25 -2.00 5.11
CA PHE A 16 -2.38 -0.99 5.72
C PHE A 16 -2.12 0.19 4.78
N GLY A 17 -1.83 -0.08 3.51
CA GLY A 17 -1.55 0.94 2.51
C GLY A 17 -2.72 1.88 2.25
N PHE A 18 -3.95 1.37 2.18
CA PHE A 18 -5.12 2.21 1.95
C PHE A 18 -5.62 2.87 3.22
N TRP A 19 -5.85 2.09 4.29
CA TRP A 19 -6.51 2.62 5.49
C TRP A 19 -5.58 3.42 6.39
N PHE A 20 -4.32 3.00 6.53
CA PHE A 20 -3.38 3.61 7.48
C PHE A 20 -2.34 4.50 6.80
N PHE A 21 -2.24 4.49 5.47
CA PHE A 21 -1.32 5.35 4.74
C PHE A 21 -2.05 6.30 3.78
N GLN A 22 -2.81 5.80 2.80
CA GLN A 22 -3.47 6.64 1.80
C GLN A 22 -4.48 7.61 2.42
N ILE A 23 -5.42 7.12 3.25
CA ILE A 23 -6.47 7.98 3.83
C ILE A 23 -5.88 9.05 4.77
N PRO A 24 -4.98 8.72 5.72
CA PRO A 24 -4.35 9.72 6.56
C PRO A 24 -3.50 10.73 5.77
N LEU A 25 -2.76 10.27 4.75
CA LEU A 25 -1.98 11.16 3.88
C LEU A 25 -2.89 12.10 3.08
N ALA A 26 -3.98 11.58 2.51
CA ALA A 26 -4.97 12.39 1.81
C ALA A 26 -5.58 13.45 2.73
N TYR A 27 -5.91 13.08 3.97
CA TYR A 27 -6.42 14.02 4.97
C TYR A 27 -5.39 15.11 5.31
N ALA A 28 -4.15 14.73 5.59
CA ALA A 28 -3.08 15.68 5.91
C ALA A 28 -2.81 16.65 4.75
N LEU A 29 -2.72 16.16 3.51
CA LEU A 29 -2.49 17.00 2.34
C LEU A 29 -3.70 17.89 2.03
N ALA A 30 -4.91 17.35 2.08
CA ALA A 30 -6.11 18.10 1.73
C ALA A 30 -6.46 19.16 2.77
N ILE A 31 -6.34 18.83 4.07
CA ILE A 31 -6.80 19.68 5.17
C ILE A 31 -5.66 20.51 5.77
N TRP A 32 -4.55 19.89 6.19
CA TRP A 32 -3.48 20.62 6.88
C TRP A 32 -2.60 21.44 5.94
N MET A 33 -2.43 20.97 4.70
CA MET A 33 -1.68 21.71 3.67
C MET A 33 -2.60 22.51 2.74
N GLU A 34 -3.91 22.55 3.02
CA GLU A 34 -4.92 23.31 2.27
C GLU A 34 -4.95 23.01 0.75
N LEU A 35 -4.44 21.84 0.33
CA LEU A 35 -4.41 21.44 -1.08
C LEU A 35 -5.78 20.95 -1.58
N GLY A 36 -6.75 20.76 -0.69
CA GLY A 36 -8.10 20.31 -1.04
C GLY A 36 -8.09 19.02 -1.88
N PRO A 37 -8.88 18.95 -2.97
CA PRO A 37 -8.92 17.77 -3.84
C PRO A 37 -7.57 17.37 -4.43
N THR A 38 -6.69 18.33 -4.73
CA THR A 38 -5.34 18.07 -5.25
C THR A 38 -4.53 17.25 -4.26
N GLY A 39 -4.65 17.53 -2.96
CA GLY A 39 -4.00 16.75 -1.91
C GLY A 39 -4.45 15.28 -1.89
N VAL A 40 -5.74 15.03 -2.11
CA VAL A 40 -6.29 13.67 -2.23
C VAL A 40 -5.74 12.97 -3.48
N PHE A 41 -5.69 13.67 -4.62
CA PHE A 41 -5.15 13.11 -5.86
C PHE A 41 -3.66 12.80 -5.79
N ILE A 42 -2.88 13.57 -5.02
CA ILE A 42 -1.45 13.30 -4.78
C ILE A 42 -1.27 12.08 -3.86
N ALA A 43 -2.13 11.92 -2.85
CA ALA A 43 -2.02 10.81 -1.91
C ALA A 43 -2.18 9.44 -2.58
N ILE A 44 -2.99 9.32 -3.63
CA ILE A 44 -3.22 8.06 -4.36
C ILE A 44 -1.93 7.50 -4.98
N PRO A 45 -1.24 8.18 -5.93
CA PRO A 45 -0.03 7.66 -6.54
C PRO A 45 1.12 7.48 -5.52
N VAL A 46 1.17 8.31 -4.47
CA VAL A 46 2.15 8.15 -3.39
C VAL A 46 1.90 6.86 -2.61
N ALA A 47 0.64 6.58 -2.25
CA ALA A 47 0.26 5.35 -1.57
C ALA A 47 0.45 4.11 -2.45
N GLU A 48 0.02 4.15 -3.70
CA GLU A 48 0.21 3.08 -4.69
C GLU A 48 1.70 2.75 -4.89
N THR A 49 2.55 3.79 -4.96
CA THR A 49 4.00 3.61 -5.06
C THR A 49 4.57 2.94 -3.80
N ALA A 50 4.14 3.37 -2.61
CA ALA A 50 4.59 2.79 -1.34
C ALA A 50 4.13 1.32 -1.20
N ILE A 51 2.88 1.01 -1.55
CA ILE A 51 2.33 -0.35 -1.57
C ILE A 51 3.11 -1.22 -2.57
N SER A 52 3.37 -0.71 -3.77
CA SER A 52 4.12 -1.41 -4.81
C SER A 52 5.55 -1.71 -4.39
N ILE A 53 6.25 -0.74 -3.78
CA ILE A 53 7.61 -0.93 -3.24
C ILE A 53 7.58 -1.97 -2.12
N THR A 54 6.62 -1.88 -1.19
CA THR A 54 6.46 -2.84 -0.08
C THR A 54 6.22 -4.24 -0.61
N GLY A 55 5.34 -4.39 -1.60
CA GLY A 55 5.08 -5.64 -2.30
C GLY A 55 6.34 -6.18 -2.98
N ALA A 56 7.10 -5.34 -3.69
CA ALA A 56 8.35 -5.75 -4.33
C ALA A 56 9.40 -6.21 -3.31
N ILE A 57 9.56 -5.52 -2.18
CA ILE A 57 10.49 -5.90 -1.11
C ILE A 57 10.08 -7.24 -0.47
N LEU A 58 8.80 -7.40 -0.12
CA LEU A 58 8.29 -8.63 0.47
C LEU A 58 8.36 -9.82 -0.50
N PHE A 59 8.20 -9.54 -1.80
CA PHE A 59 8.35 -10.55 -2.84
C PHE A 59 9.81 -10.99 -2.95
N LYS A 60 10.76 -10.04 -2.94
CA LYS A 60 12.20 -10.35 -2.94
C LYS A 60 12.66 -11.08 -1.68
N ARG A 61 12.02 -10.84 -0.53
CA ARG A 61 12.31 -11.54 0.74
C ARG A 61 11.95 -13.02 0.73
N GLY A 62 11.23 -13.52 -0.27
CA GLY A 62 11.05 -14.96 -0.48
C GLY A 62 10.22 -15.69 0.57
N ARG A 63 9.59 -15.00 1.53
CA ARG A 63 8.70 -15.63 2.54
C ARG A 63 7.52 -16.37 1.91
N TRP A 64 7.06 -15.92 0.74
CA TRP A 64 6.06 -16.62 -0.07
C TRP A 64 6.51 -18.02 -0.50
N LYS A 65 7.82 -18.32 -0.54
CA LYS A 65 8.36 -19.66 -0.87
C LYS A 65 8.27 -20.66 0.29
N GLN A 66 8.07 -20.19 1.52
CA GLN A 66 7.91 -21.05 2.71
C GLN A 66 6.45 -21.46 2.92
N ILE A 67 5.53 -20.87 2.16
CA ILE A 67 4.13 -21.30 2.17
C ILE A 67 4.06 -22.58 1.34
N GLN A 68 4.04 -23.72 2.02
CA GLN A 68 3.65 -24.99 1.41
C GLN A 68 2.15 -24.95 1.13
N VAL A 69 1.79 -25.30 -0.10
CA VAL A 69 0.41 -25.49 -0.56
C VAL A 69 -0.02 -26.91 -0.23
#